data_AF-A0A624EBM8-F1
#
_entry.id   AF-A0A624EBM8-F1
#
_cell.length_a   1.000
_cell.length_b   1.000
_cell.length_c   1.000
_cell.angle_alpha   90.00
_cell.angle_beta   90.00
_cell.angle_gamma   90.00
#
_symmetry.space_group_name_H-M   'P 1'
#
loop_
_entity.id
_entity.type
_entity.pdbx_description
1 polymer ?
#
loop_
_entity_poly.entity_id
_entity_poly.type
_entity_poly.pdbx_seq_one_letter_code
_entity_poly.pdbx_strand_id
1 'polypeptide(L)'
;NNGDIFGSLWGNDWLSTWINNNLVLDVQLGAGTSVTTWNNAGSWPNTPGYVVTSVWKDNQGENIDGINYAPLQKRVGNQWYTVQGGTV
;
A
#
# COMPACT_ATOMS: atom_id res chain seq x y z
N ASN A 1 -19.22 -26.22 -18.05
CA ASN A 1 -19.25 -25.91 -16.61
C ASN A 1 -17.87 -25.43 -16.21
N ASN A 2 -17.73 -24.24 -15.64
CA ASN A 2 -16.43 -23.58 -15.38
C ASN A 2 -15.78 -24.00 -14.05
N GLY A 3 -16.44 -24.87 -13.27
CA GLY A 3 -15.93 -25.37 -12.00
C GLY A 3 -16.25 -24.48 -10.79
N ASP A 4 -17.07 -23.44 -10.95
CA ASP A 4 -17.50 -22.60 -9.83
C ASP A 4 -18.51 -23.32 -8.93
N ILE A 5 -18.51 -22.99 -7.64
CA ILE A 5 -19.26 -23.69 -6.59
C ILE A 5 -20.15 -22.70 -5.85
N PHE A 6 -21.46 -22.94 -5.82
CA PHE A 6 -22.42 -22.17 -5.03
C PHE A 6 -22.67 -22.84 -3.67
N GLY A 7 -22.73 -22.07 -2.60
CA GLY A 7 -23.03 -22.65 -1.28
C GLY A 7 -23.21 -21.66 -0.14
N SER A 8 -23.87 -22.12 0.93
CA SER A 8 -24.14 -21.31 2.13
C SER A 8 -22.86 -20.93 2.89
N LEU A 9 -21.79 -21.73 2.80
CA LEU A 9 -20.49 -21.43 3.39
C LEU A 9 -19.91 -20.10 2.87
N TRP A 10 -20.25 -19.73 1.64
CA TRP A 10 -19.79 -18.51 0.97
C TRP A 10 -20.83 -17.37 1.06
N GLY A 11 -21.78 -17.45 2.00
CA GLY A 11 -22.83 -16.45 2.18
C GLY A 11 -24.04 -16.63 1.25
N ASN A 12 -24.30 -17.86 0.79
CA ASN A 12 -25.26 -18.17 -0.28
C ASN A 12 -24.90 -17.47 -1.59
N ASP A 13 -23.61 -17.50 -1.94
CA ASP A 13 -23.06 -16.93 -3.17
C ASP A 13 -22.08 -17.92 -3.82
N TRP A 14 -21.54 -17.55 -4.98
CA TRP A 14 -20.49 -18.28 -5.68
C TRP A 14 -19.14 -18.12 -4.97
N LEU A 15 -18.40 -19.23 -4.89
CA LEU A 15 -17.05 -19.27 -4.32
C LEU A 15 -16.13 -18.23 -4.96
N SER A 16 -16.22 -18.05 -6.28
CA SER A 16 -15.42 -17.06 -7.00
C SER A 16 -15.67 -15.62 -6.49
N THR A 17 -16.92 -15.23 -6.31
CA THR A 17 -17.32 -13.92 -5.75
C THR A 17 -16.82 -13.77 -4.31
N TRP A 18 -16.99 -14.81 -3.50
CA TRP A 18 -16.55 -14.78 -2.11
C TRP A 18 -15.03 -14.62 -2.00
N ILE A 19 -14.24 -15.40 -2.76
CA ILE A 19 -12.77 -15.26 -2.81
C ILE A 19 -12.39 -13.85 -3.24
N ASN A 20 -13.03 -13.33 -4.30
CA ASN A 20 -12.70 -12.02 -4.85
C ASN A 20 -12.83 -10.93 -3.77
N ASN A 21 -13.90 -10.98 -2.96
CA ASN A 21 -14.20 -9.93 -2.00
C ASN A 21 -13.63 -10.13 -0.60
N ASN A 22 -13.10 -11.31 -0.26
CA ASN A 22 -12.65 -11.61 1.11
C ASN A 22 -11.14 -11.85 1.23
N LEU A 23 -10.44 -12.10 0.11
CA LEU A 23 -9.00 -12.35 0.13
C LEU A 23 -8.20 -11.21 -0.50
N VAL A 24 -6.92 -11.12 -0.14
CA VAL A 24 -5.97 -10.27 -0.85
C VAL A 24 -5.60 -10.95 -2.16
N LEU A 25 -5.96 -10.29 -3.28
CA LEU A 25 -5.75 -10.81 -4.62
C LEU A 25 -4.43 -10.35 -5.25
N ASP A 26 -3.85 -9.25 -4.73
CA ASP A 26 -2.60 -8.69 -5.22
C ASP A 26 -2.00 -7.65 -4.25
N VAL A 27 -0.72 -7.31 -4.42
CA VAL A 27 0.02 -6.31 -3.64
C VAL A 27 0.90 -5.46 -4.56
N GLN A 28 0.91 -4.14 -4.36
CA GLN A 28 1.74 -3.22 -5.14
C GLN A 28 2.26 -2.05 -4.31
N LEU A 29 3.24 -1.33 -4.87
CA LEU A 29 3.47 0.07 -4.51
C LEU A 29 2.58 0.95 -5.39
N GLY A 30 1.84 1.88 -4.77
CA GLY A 30 1.05 2.86 -5.49
C GLY A 30 1.91 3.99 -6.09
N ALA A 31 1.25 5.06 -6.54
CA ALA A 31 1.95 6.21 -7.10
C ALA A 31 2.90 6.84 -6.06
N GLY A 32 4.16 7.01 -6.44
CA GLY A 32 5.19 7.64 -5.61
C GLY A 32 5.07 9.16 -5.57
N THR A 33 5.60 9.74 -4.50
CA THR A 33 5.76 11.20 -4.32
C THR A 33 7.07 11.49 -3.59
N SER A 34 7.42 12.77 -3.41
CA SER A 34 8.69 13.22 -2.84
C SER A 34 8.50 14.30 -1.78
N VAL A 35 9.42 14.41 -0.83
CA VAL A 35 9.42 15.47 0.18
C VAL A 35 10.82 15.81 0.66
N THR A 36 11.04 17.09 1.00
CA THR A 36 12.30 17.56 1.58
C THR A 36 12.35 17.25 3.07
N THR A 37 13.50 16.76 3.55
CA THR A 37 13.67 16.25 4.93
C THR A 37 14.52 17.16 5.81
N TRP A 38 15.46 17.93 5.25
CA TRP A 38 16.45 18.69 6.03
C TRP A 38 15.85 19.86 6.84
N ASN A 39 14.79 20.50 6.34
CA ASN A 39 14.09 21.61 7.00
C ASN A 39 12.73 21.22 7.61
N ASN A 40 12.35 19.95 7.51
CA ASN A 40 11.07 19.42 7.97
C ASN A 40 11.27 18.23 8.93
N ALA A 41 12.20 18.35 9.87
CA ALA A 41 12.49 17.29 10.84
C ALA A 41 11.21 16.80 11.54
N GLY A 42 11.01 15.47 11.59
CA GLY A 42 9.84 14.85 12.22
C GLY A 42 8.60 14.78 11.32
N SER A 43 8.64 15.37 10.14
CA SER A 43 7.64 15.15 9.12
C SER A 43 8.29 14.31 8.02
N TRP A 44 7.71 13.14 7.76
CA TRP A 44 7.71 12.43 6.47
C TRP A 44 8.52 11.12 6.29
N PRO A 45 7.87 10.09 5.69
CA PRO A 45 6.43 9.90 5.60
C PRO A 45 5.96 9.44 6.98
N ASN A 46 5.52 10.37 7.82
CA ASN A 46 4.89 10.04 9.10
C ASN A 46 3.41 9.68 8.86
N THR A 47 3.19 8.75 7.93
CA THR A 47 1.87 8.32 7.48
C THR A 47 1.90 6.80 7.38
N PRO A 48 1.10 6.08 8.18
CA PRO A 48 1.03 4.63 8.14
C PRO A 48 0.76 4.11 6.73
N GLY A 49 1.43 3.01 6.37
CA GLY A 49 1.26 2.38 5.06
C GLY A 49 2.11 2.96 3.94
N TYR A 50 2.94 3.97 4.19
CA TYR A 50 3.90 4.49 3.22
C TYR A 50 5.31 3.97 3.50
N VAL A 51 6.05 3.68 2.44
CA VAL A 51 7.43 3.22 2.49
C VAL A 51 8.34 4.14 1.70
N VAL A 52 9.55 4.36 2.19
CA VAL A 52 10.60 5.08 1.45
C VAL A 52 11.08 4.20 0.30
N THR A 53 11.08 4.74 -0.92
CA THR A 53 11.49 4.04 -2.14
C THR A 53 12.87 4.49 -2.63
N SER A 54 13.27 5.72 -2.34
CA SER A 54 14.64 6.20 -2.56
C SER A 54 14.94 7.42 -1.70
N VAL A 55 16.22 7.76 -1.57
CA VAL A 55 16.70 8.99 -0.94
C VAL A 55 17.46 9.82 -1.96
N TRP A 56 17.49 11.14 -1.81
CA TRP A 56 18.25 12.03 -2.68
C TRP A 56 18.94 13.13 -1.88
N LYS A 57 20.06 13.58 -2.45
CA LYS A 57 20.93 14.61 -1.88
C LYS A 57 21.40 15.54 -3.02
N ASP A 58 21.40 16.83 -2.76
CA ASP A 58 22.06 17.83 -3.60
C ASP A 58 23.53 18.05 -3.15
N ASN A 59 24.18 19.08 -3.70
CA ASN A 59 25.59 19.35 -3.43
C ASN A 59 25.85 20.26 -2.22
N GLN A 60 24.86 20.52 -1.37
CA GLN A 60 24.93 21.45 -0.24
C GLN A 60 24.72 20.72 1.10
N GLY A 61 25.47 21.13 2.13
CA GLY A 61 25.35 20.60 3.49
C GLY A 61 25.62 19.10 3.62
N GLU A 62 25.52 18.59 4.85
CA GLU A 62 25.89 17.22 5.21
C GLU A 62 24.69 16.26 5.22
N ASN A 63 23.46 16.77 5.32
CA ASN A 63 22.25 15.97 5.56
C ASN A 63 21.56 15.51 4.27
N ILE A 64 20.68 14.50 4.38
CA ILE A 64 19.79 14.06 3.29
C ILE A 64 18.77 15.17 3.01
N ASP A 65 18.64 15.53 1.73
CA ASP A 65 17.80 16.65 1.32
C ASP A 65 16.35 16.24 1.15
N GLY A 66 16.10 15.02 0.69
CA GLY A 66 14.76 14.47 0.66
C GLY A 66 14.67 12.99 0.35
N ILE A 67 13.42 12.53 0.30
CA ILE A 67 13.06 11.15 0.05
C ILE A 67 11.98 11.06 -1.02
N ASN A 68 11.94 9.94 -1.72
CA ASN A 68 10.77 9.48 -2.45
C ASN A 68 10.11 8.37 -1.66
N TYR A 69 8.78 8.33 -1.68
CA TYR A 69 7.99 7.36 -0.94
C TYR A 69 6.69 7.04 -1.66
N ALA A 70 6.14 5.85 -1.40
CA ALA A 70 4.91 5.36 -2.04
C ALA A 70 4.05 4.60 -1.03
N PRO A 71 2.72 4.56 -1.21
CA PRO A 71 1.85 3.73 -0.37
C PRO A 71 2.03 2.26 -0.75
N LEU A 72 2.21 1.39 0.24
CA LEU A 72 2.04 -0.05 0.09
C LEU A 72 0.54 -0.34 0.03
N GLN A 73 0.10 -1.02 -1.03
CA GLN A 73 -1.31 -1.26 -1.30
C GLN A 73 -1.60 -2.75 -1.47
N LYS A 74 -2.79 -3.16 -1.02
CA LYS A 74 -3.35 -4.50 -1.25
C LYS A 74 -4.64 -4.40 -2.07
N ARG A 75 -4.88 -5.36 -2.95
CA ARG A 75 -6.13 -5.48 -3.70
C ARG A 75 -7.07 -6.46 -3.02
N VAL A 76 -8.29 -6.02 -2.72
CA VAL A 76 -9.40 -6.89 -2.30
C VAL A 76 -10.59 -6.52 -3.20
N GLY A 77 -11.22 -7.52 -3.81
CA GLY A 77 -12.15 -7.31 -4.90
C GLY A 77 -11.47 -6.60 -6.07
N ASN A 78 -12.16 -5.59 -6.60
CA ASN A 78 -11.62 -4.71 -7.63
C ASN A 78 -11.06 -3.38 -7.07
N GLN A 79 -10.80 -3.31 -5.75
CA GLN A 79 -10.36 -2.09 -5.07
C GLN A 79 -8.97 -2.25 -4.47
N TRP A 80 -8.16 -1.18 -4.58
CA TRP A 80 -6.86 -1.06 -3.93
C TRP A 80 -6.98 -0.26 -2.64
N TYR A 81 -6.38 -0.78 -1.57
CA TYR A 81 -6.35 -0.14 -0.26
C TYR A 81 -4.91 0.09 0.19
N THR A 82 -4.59 1.29 0.67
CA THR A 82 -3.34 1.51 1.41
C THR A 82 -3.37 0.71 2.71
N VAL A 83 -2.30 -0.03 2.97
CA VAL A 83 -2.20 -0.84 4.19
C VAL A 83 -2.15 0.08 5.42
N GLN A 84 -2.71 -0.37 6.54
CA GLN A 84 -2.44 0.30 7.81
C GLN A 84 -1.04 -0.07 8.27
N GLY A 85 -0.34 0.86 8.92
CA GLY A 85 0.92 0.55 9.61
C GLY A 85 0.69 -0.47 10.72
N GLY A 86 1.74 -1.16 11.13
CA GLY A 86 1.67 -2.07 12.27
C GLY A 86 1.27 -1.33 13.56
N THR A 87 0.59 -2.04 14.47
CA THR A 87 0.42 -1.59 15.86
C THR A 87 1.77 -1.62 16.56
N VAL A 88 2.15 -0.52 17.20
CA VAL A 88 3.36 -0.40 18.03
C VAL A 88 3.22 -1.13 19.35
#